data_AF-A0A7W7LPX2-F1
#
_entry.id   AF-A0A7W7LPX2-F1
#
_cell.length_a   1.000
_cell.length_b   1.000
_cell.length_c   1.000
_cell.angle_alpha   90.00
_cell.angle_beta   90.00
_cell.angle_gamma   90.00
#
_symmetry.space_group_name_H-M   'P 1'
#
loop_
_entity.id
_entity.type
_entity.pdbx_description
1 polymer ?
#
loop_
_entity_poly.entity_id
_entity_poly.type
_entity_poly.pdbx_seq_one_letter_code
_entity_poly.pdbx_strand_id
1 'polypeptide(L)'
;MEYGGSGYKLAVIKTSATTAYVAESRKAANNDSNACATGVLIYKIDTSVTTGTGPIRVVSNPNAAAPTGNCTTLDMQTWKPGQTFQDDTARIRIHVNSSDAHNDTVWTYKW
;
A
#
# COMPACT_ATOMS: atom_id res chain seq x y z
N MET A 1 1.19 -11.87 15.29
CA MET A 1 0.90 -12.67 14.09
C MET A 1 0.10 -11.79 13.16
N GLU A 2 0.54 -11.56 11.93
CA GLU A 2 -0.20 -10.73 10.98
C GLU A 2 -1.49 -11.44 10.52
N TYR A 3 -2.53 -10.67 10.23
CA TYR A 3 -3.85 -11.20 9.90
C TYR A 3 -3.82 -12.01 8.60
N GLY A 4 -4.54 -13.13 8.54
CA GLY A 4 -4.54 -14.03 7.37
C GLY A 4 -3.42 -15.09 7.36
N GLY A 5 -2.71 -15.32 8.46
CA GLY A 5 -1.84 -16.48 8.64
C GLY A 5 -0.47 -16.39 7.96
N SER A 6 0.17 -17.55 7.73
CA SER A 6 1.50 -17.64 7.10
C SER A 6 1.45 -17.33 5.60
N GLY A 7 2.21 -16.34 5.16
CA GLY A 7 2.33 -15.94 3.76
C GLY A 7 2.98 -14.56 3.64
N TYR A 8 3.28 -14.12 2.42
CA TYR A 8 3.77 -12.75 2.18
C TYR A 8 2.64 -11.75 2.42
N LYS A 9 2.95 -10.65 3.12
CA LYS A 9 1.97 -9.64 3.54
C LYS A 9 2.20 -8.29 2.86
N LEU A 10 3.35 -8.17 2.19
CA LEU A 10 3.75 -7.02 1.42
C LEU A 10 4.59 -7.45 0.21
N ALA A 11 4.46 -6.70 -0.88
CA ALA A 11 5.31 -6.82 -2.06
C ALA A 11 6.24 -5.60 -2.11
N VAL A 12 7.54 -5.82 -2.24
CA VAL A 12 8.54 -4.75 -2.35
C VAL A 12 9.14 -4.73 -3.75
N ILE A 13 9.13 -3.57 -4.38
CA ILE A 13 9.80 -3.33 -5.66
C ILE A 13 10.93 -2.35 -5.43
N LYS A 14 12.17 -2.84 -5.46
CA LYS A 14 13.36 -1.97 -5.37
C LYS A 14 13.47 -1.14 -6.66
N THR A 15 13.50 0.18 -6.53
CA THR A 15 13.54 1.12 -7.66
C THR A 15 14.91 1.79 -7.83
N SER A 16 15.71 1.90 -6.77
CA SER A 16 17.12 2.32 -6.85
C SER A 16 17.96 1.66 -5.75
N ALA A 17 19.21 2.10 -5.56
CA ALA A 17 20.03 1.70 -4.42
C ALA A 17 19.38 2.05 -3.06
N THR A 18 18.60 3.14 -3.01
CA THR A 18 18.03 3.71 -1.77
C THR A 18 16.50 3.79 -1.78
N THR A 19 15.84 3.51 -2.91
CA THR A 19 14.38 3.64 -3.01
C THR A 19 13.69 2.32 -3.33
N ALA A 20 12.49 2.16 -2.79
CA ALA A 20 11.59 1.08 -3.10
C ALA A 20 10.12 1.54 -3.02
N TYR A 21 9.24 0.85 -3.72
CA TYR A 21 7.80 0.92 -3.47
C TYR A 21 7.34 -0.35 -2.78
N VAL A 22 6.42 -0.20 -1.84
CA VAL A 22 5.79 -1.30 -1.11
C VAL A 22 4.29 -1.26 -1.34
N ALA A 23 3.72 -2.42 -1.61
CA ALA A 23 2.28 -2.67 -1.57
C ALA A 23 1.99 -3.57 -0.37
N GLU A 24 1.24 -3.07 0.60
CA GLU A 24 0.94 -3.74 1.86
C GLU A 24 -0.56 -4.02 1.97
N SER A 25 -0.93 -5.24 2.34
CA SER A 25 -2.32 -5.60 2.59
C SER A 25 -2.77 -5.09 3.97
N ARG A 26 -3.72 -4.16 4.00
CA ARG A 26 -4.34 -3.66 5.25
C ARG A 26 -5.74 -4.20 5.40
N LYS A 27 -5.99 -4.87 6.52
CA LYS A 27 -7.30 -5.43 6.89
C LYS A 27 -7.74 -4.89 8.24
N ALA A 28 -9.04 -4.79 8.46
CA ALA A 28 -9.62 -4.32 9.71
C ALA A 28 -9.54 -5.42 10.79
N ALA A 29 -8.33 -5.72 11.23
CA ALA A 29 -8.07 -6.82 12.16
C ALA A 29 -6.84 -6.55 13.04
N ASN A 30 -6.79 -7.23 14.19
CA ASN A 30 -5.73 -7.05 15.19
C ASN A 30 -5.56 -5.56 15.56
N ASN A 31 -4.33 -5.04 15.48
CA ASN A 31 -4.01 -3.63 15.75
C ASN A 31 -4.75 -2.65 14.83
N ASP A 32 -5.21 -3.12 13.67
CA ASP A 32 -5.95 -2.35 12.67
C ASP A 32 -7.46 -2.61 12.73
N SER A 33 -7.98 -3.18 13.81
CA SER A 33 -9.42 -3.49 13.97
C SER A 33 -10.37 -2.33 13.70
N ASN A 34 -9.91 -1.09 13.87
CA ASN A 34 -10.68 0.13 13.60
C ASN A 34 -10.22 0.87 12.34
N ALA A 35 -9.53 0.20 11.41
CA ALA A 35 -9.07 0.82 10.17
C ALA A 35 -10.24 1.35 9.35
N CYS A 36 -10.16 2.63 8.98
CA CYS A 36 -11.16 3.32 8.16
C CYS A 36 -11.33 2.74 6.76
N ALA A 37 -10.28 2.11 6.23
CA ALA A 37 -10.32 1.45 4.94
C ALA A 37 -9.45 0.20 4.94
N THR A 38 -9.90 -0.83 4.22
CA THR A 38 -9.16 -2.06 3.95
C THR A 38 -8.70 -2.13 2.49
N GLY A 39 -7.70 -2.93 2.16
CA GLY A 39 -7.16 -3.06 0.82
C GLY A 39 -5.66 -2.80 0.78
N VAL A 40 -5.13 -2.43 -0.37
CA VAL A 40 -3.68 -2.31 -0.57
C VAL A 40 -3.20 -0.88 -0.31
N LEU A 41 -2.37 -0.67 0.71
CA LEU A 41 -1.66 0.60 0.89
C LEU A 41 -0.38 0.58 0.05
N ILE A 42 -0.18 1.62 -0.77
CA ILE A 42 1.05 1.77 -1.55
C ILE A 42 1.87 2.91 -0.97
N TYR A 43 3.16 2.69 -0.71
CA TYR A 43 4.06 3.72 -0.22
C TYR A 43 5.46 3.59 -0.82
N LYS A 44 6.14 4.73 -0.94
CA LYS A 44 7.55 4.82 -1.31
C LYS A 44 8.40 4.88 -0.05
N ILE A 45 9.48 4.11 -0.04
CA ILE A 45 10.57 4.19 0.93
C ILE A 45 11.76 4.87 0.26
N ASP A 46 12.39 5.81 0.95
CA ASP A 46 13.68 6.39 0.60
C ASP A 46 14.64 6.30 1.79
N THR A 47 15.61 5.39 1.73
CA THR A 47 16.59 5.15 2.78
C THR A 47 17.74 6.16 2.78
N SER A 48 17.79 7.08 1.80
CA SER A 48 18.72 8.23 1.86
C SER A 48 18.21 9.33 2.78
N VAL A 49 16.91 9.29 3.13
CA VAL A 49 16.27 10.21 4.07
C VAL A 49 16.46 9.69 5.50
N THR A 50 16.96 10.54 6.38
CA THR A 50 17.18 10.21 7.80
C THR A 50 15.89 9.71 8.46
N THR A 51 16.02 8.70 9.33
CA THR A 51 14.88 8.24 10.13
C THR A 51 14.31 9.38 10.99
N GLY A 52 12.98 9.43 11.15
CA GLY A 52 12.30 10.50 11.86
C GLY A 52 11.94 11.73 11.01
N THR A 53 12.41 11.82 9.76
CA THR A 53 12.07 12.96 8.85
C THR A 53 11.12 12.58 7.71
N GLY A 54 10.48 11.40 7.82
CA GLY A 54 9.50 10.89 6.85
C GLY A 54 10.11 10.17 5.64
N PRO A 55 10.94 9.13 5.84
CA PRO A 55 11.48 8.29 4.76
C PRO A 55 10.42 7.41 4.09
N ILE A 56 9.24 7.27 4.71
CA ILE A 56 8.07 6.58 4.16
C ILE A 56 7.06 7.62 3.70
N ARG A 57 6.62 7.54 2.44
CA ARG A 57 5.59 8.41 1.87
C ARG A 57 4.49 7.57 1.25
N VAL A 58 3.29 7.66 1.81
CA VAL A 58 2.09 7.03 1.23
C VAL A 58 1.80 7.66 -0.13
N VAL A 59 1.55 6.81 -1.13
CA VAL A 59 1.11 7.21 -2.45
C VAL A 59 -0.38 7.53 -2.40
N SER A 60 -0.75 8.72 -2.85
CA SER A 60 -2.16 9.10 -2.95
C SER A 60 -2.88 8.24 -4.00
N ASN A 61 -3.98 7.61 -3.61
CA ASN A 61 -4.93 7.00 -4.53
C ASN A 61 -5.93 8.07 -5.00
N PRO A 62 -5.92 8.48 -6.29
CA PRO A 62 -6.86 9.47 -6.80
C PRO A 62 -8.32 8.98 -6.79
N ASN A 63 -8.52 7.66 -6.69
CA ASN A 63 -9.83 7.02 -6.61
C ASN A 63 -10.14 6.52 -5.18
N ALA A 64 -9.46 7.06 -4.16
CA ALA A 64 -9.78 6.80 -2.77
C ALA A 64 -11.23 7.22 -2.47
N ALA A 65 -11.90 6.44 -1.62
CA ALA A 65 -13.21 6.83 -1.12
C ALA A 65 -13.11 8.13 -0.30
N ALA A 66 -14.18 8.93 -0.31
CA ALA A 66 -14.25 10.12 0.53
C ALA A 66 -14.17 9.73 2.03
N PRO A 67 -13.59 10.58 2.89
CA PRO A 67 -13.57 10.34 4.32
C PRO A 67 -14.99 10.25 4.89
N THR A 68 -15.20 9.33 5.83
CA THR A 68 -16.49 9.13 6.51
C THR A 68 -16.31 9.06 8.03
N GLY A 69 -17.25 9.61 8.79
CA GLY A 69 -17.17 9.56 10.27
C GLY A 69 -15.95 10.29 10.81
N ASN A 70 -15.15 9.62 11.63
CA ASN A 70 -13.91 10.14 12.22
C ASN A 70 -12.65 9.89 11.36
N CYS A 71 -12.81 9.40 10.13
CA CYS A 71 -11.71 9.11 9.22
C CYS A 71 -11.21 10.37 8.51
N THR A 72 -9.91 10.41 8.21
CA THR A 72 -9.27 11.47 7.42
C THR A 72 -9.01 11.03 5.99
N THR A 73 -8.65 11.96 5.11
CA THR A 73 -8.27 11.66 3.72
C THR A 73 -7.14 10.64 3.63
N LEU A 74 -6.15 10.71 4.53
CA LEU A 74 -5.01 9.79 4.51
C LEU A 74 -5.42 8.36 4.89
N ASP A 75 -6.40 8.21 5.78
CA ASP A 75 -6.91 6.92 6.23
C ASP A 75 -7.62 6.15 5.10
N MET A 76 -8.07 6.85 4.05
CA MET A 76 -8.81 6.26 2.93
C MET A 76 -7.93 5.82 1.75
N GLN A 77 -6.61 6.04 1.78
CA GLN A 77 -5.68 5.88 0.64
C GLN A 77 -5.38 4.43 0.22
N THR A 78 -6.26 3.49 0.55
CA THR A 78 -6.16 2.08 0.08
C THR A 78 -6.56 1.94 -1.38
N TRP A 79 -5.84 1.11 -2.12
CA TRP A 79 -6.13 0.68 -3.48
C TRP A 79 -7.00 -0.60 -3.45
N LYS A 80 -7.95 -0.68 -4.37
CA LYS A 80 -8.97 -1.73 -4.47
C LYS A 80 -8.75 -2.62 -5.72
N PRO A 81 -9.31 -3.85 -5.75
CA PRO A 81 -9.24 -4.70 -6.94
C PRO A 81 -9.63 -3.96 -8.23
N GLY A 82 -8.85 -4.18 -9.29
CA GLY A 82 -8.98 -3.50 -10.57
C GLY A 82 -8.23 -2.16 -10.66
N GLN A 83 -7.83 -1.55 -9.54
CA GLN A 83 -7.07 -0.30 -9.55
C GLN A 83 -5.58 -0.54 -9.80
N THR A 84 -4.92 0.45 -10.39
CA THR A 84 -3.50 0.36 -10.80
C THR A 84 -2.73 1.63 -10.46
N PHE A 85 -1.64 1.47 -9.73
CA PHE A 85 -0.63 2.50 -9.54
C PHE A 85 0.48 2.36 -10.58
N GLN A 86 1.00 3.47 -11.08
CA GLN A 86 2.12 3.54 -12.02
C GLN A 86 3.01 4.74 -11.71
N ASP A 87 4.32 4.49 -11.72
CA ASP A 87 5.35 5.54 -11.70
C ASP A 87 6.31 5.28 -12.86
N ASP A 88 6.22 6.10 -13.90
CA ASP A 88 7.04 5.97 -15.11
C ASP A 88 8.50 6.37 -14.88
N THR A 89 8.77 7.23 -13.90
CA THR A 89 10.14 7.61 -13.53
C THR A 89 10.84 6.47 -12.82
N ALA A 90 10.13 5.80 -11.90
CA ALA A 90 10.62 4.61 -11.23
C ALA A 90 10.51 3.33 -12.08
N ARG A 91 9.80 3.41 -13.22
CA ARG A 91 9.49 2.33 -14.17
C ARG A 91 8.82 1.14 -13.50
N ILE A 92 7.76 1.41 -12.73
CA ILE A 92 6.99 0.38 -12.05
C ILE A 92 5.49 0.53 -12.24
N ARG A 93 4.79 -0.59 -12.12
CA ARG A 93 3.32 -0.67 -12.05
C ARG A 93 2.91 -1.70 -11.00
N ILE A 94 1.90 -1.36 -10.22
CA ILE A 94 1.28 -2.23 -9.22
C ILE A 94 -0.22 -2.31 -9.52
N HIS A 95 -0.69 -3.49 -9.87
CA HIS A 95 -2.11 -3.76 -10.10
C HIS A 95 -2.68 -4.56 -8.93
N VAL A 96 -3.80 -4.11 -8.37
CA VAL A 96 -4.51 -4.89 -7.34
C VAL A 96 -5.41 -5.90 -8.05
N ASN A 97 -5.04 -7.17 -7.99
CA ASN A 97 -5.71 -8.25 -8.71
C ASN A 97 -6.96 -8.74 -7.97
N SER A 98 -6.85 -9.00 -6.67
CA SER A 98 -8.00 -9.46 -5.86
C SER A 98 -7.86 -9.09 -4.40
N SER A 99 -8.99 -9.12 -3.69
CA SER A 99 -9.09 -8.87 -2.25
C SER A 99 -10.11 -9.83 -1.66
N ASP A 100 -9.76 -10.50 -0.57
CA ASP A 100 -10.70 -11.25 0.26
C ASP A 100 -10.65 -10.74 1.72
N ALA A 101 -11.34 -11.44 2.62
CA ALA A 101 -11.37 -11.06 4.03
C ALA A 101 -9.97 -10.97 4.65
N HIS A 102 -9.03 -11.83 4.23
CA HIS A 102 -7.73 -12.06 4.86
C HIS A 102 -6.56 -11.53 4.03
N ASN A 103 -6.66 -11.55 2.71
CA ASN A 103 -5.53 -11.30 1.81
C ASN A 103 -5.88 -10.30 0.71
N ASP A 104 -4.84 -9.70 0.14
CA ASP A 104 -4.88 -8.99 -1.13
C ASP A 104 -3.83 -9.61 -2.06
N THR A 105 -4.12 -9.72 -3.35
CA THR A 105 -3.13 -10.14 -4.34
C THR A 105 -2.83 -8.99 -5.27
N VAL A 106 -1.54 -8.80 -5.57
CA VAL A 106 -1.06 -7.75 -6.46
C VAL A 106 -0.18 -8.34 -7.55
N TRP A 107 -0.21 -7.73 -8.73
CA TRP A 107 0.79 -7.96 -9.76
C TRP A 107 1.72 -6.76 -9.82
N THR A 108 3.02 -7.05 -9.76
CA THR A 108 4.07 -6.04 -9.82
C THR A 108 4.82 -6.18 -11.13
N TYR A 109 5.05 -5.05 -11.80
CA TYR A 109 5.80 -4.97 -13.04
C TYR A 109 6.87 -3.91 -12.91
N LYS A 110 8.07 -4.21 -13.40
CA LYS A 110 9.19 -3.28 -13.48
C LYS A 110 9.81 -3.37 -14.87
N TRP A 111 10.08 -2.22 -15.50
CA TRP A 111 10.72 -2.13 -16.82
C TRP A 111 11.94 -1.20 -16.82
#